data_AF-A0A7J4LK80-F1
#
_entry.id   AF-A0A7J4LK80-F1
#
_cell.length_a   1.000
_cell.length_b   1.000
_cell.length_c   1.000
_cell.angle_alpha   90.00
_cell.angle_beta   90.00
_cell.angle_gamma   90.00
#
_symmetry.space_group_name_H-M   'P 1'
#
loop_
_entity.id
_entity.type
_entity.pdbx_description
1 polymer ?
#
loop_
_entity_poly.entity_id
_entity_poly.type
_entity_poly.pdbx_seq_one_letter_code
_entity_poly.pdbx_strand_id
1 'polypeptide(L)'
;MNSNSSVAASQSGGSDNALGFLLQEKPAHALLTISRYGKTYASVIAREVNTTFAHSVRILNRMERYGLVACGQDSNDGRVKFIELTHRGKQVAGALQSLLDSIEGKKQPEERKRKRRTLKRHERREKLDGKGKSRDMALDSLLDGLGDELAGRDYLDDEEYVSAMRRLAPFRREAALLAASGKKSKASALDKRTRELMELCEQLHRGDVTGRRT
;
A
#
# COMPACT_ATOMS: atom_id res chain seq x y z
N MET A 1 -6.35 27.76 -58.33
CA MET A 1 -5.69 28.85 -57.56
C MET A 1 -5.94 28.59 -56.08
N ASN A 2 -4.86 28.30 -55.35
CA ASN A 2 -4.85 28.16 -53.90
C ASN A 2 -5.29 29.45 -53.21
N SER A 3 -5.83 29.35 -51.98
CA SER A 3 -5.30 30.07 -50.80
C SER A 3 -6.01 29.62 -49.52
N ASN A 4 -5.33 28.78 -48.74
CA ASN A 4 -5.60 28.52 -47.33
C ASN A 4 -5.32 29.78 -46.49
N SER A 5 -6.20 30.10 -45.54
CA SER A 5 -5.89 30.79 -44.27
C SER A 5 -7.12 30.65 -43.38
N SER A 6 -7.11 30.01 -42.22
CA SER A 6 -6.40 30.48 -41.04
C SER A 6 -6.28 29.34 -40.03
N VAL A 7 -5.06 28.84 -39.87
CA VAL A 7 -4.64 28.05 -38.72
C VAL A 7 -4.18 29.03 -37.66
N ALA A 8 -4.89 29.10 -36.54
CA ALA A 8 -4.44 29.78 -35.33
C ALA A 8 -4.26 28.73 -34.22
N ALA A 9 -3.24 27.90 -34.38
CA ALA A 9 -2.64 27.15 -33.29
C ALA A 9 -1.35 27.86 -32.89
N SER A 10 -1.50 28.86 -32.02
CA SER A 10 -0.38 29.59 -31.43
C SER A 10 0.20 28.78 -30.27
N GLN A 11 1.39 28.19 -30.52
CA GLN A 11 2.62 28.15 -29.71
C GLN A 11 2.55 28.78 -28.29
N SER A 12 3.27 28.41 -27.22
CA SER A 12 4.38 27.50 -26.88
C SER A 12 4.56 27.57 -25.35
N GLY A 13 5.16 26.57 -24.69
CA GLY A 13 5.50 26.72 -23.26
C GLY A 13 6.06 25.49 -22.54
N GLY A 14 7.37 25.26 -22.65
CA GLY A 14 8.14 24.39 -21.74
C GLY A 14 8.00 22.88 -21.96
N SER A 15 9.14 22.19 -22.00
CA SER A 15 9.25 20.73 -22.10
C SER A 15 8.73 20.00 -20.84
N ASP A 16 7.42 20.07 -20.57
CA ASP A 16 6.79 19.34 -19.47
C ASP A 16 6.57 17.87 -19.86
N ASN A 17 7.67 17.19 -20.19
CA ASN A 17 7.68 15.77 -20.53
C ASN A 17 7.41 14.94 -19.26
N ALA A 18 6.32 14.18 -19.28
CA ALA A 18 5.94 13.28 -18.19
C ALA A 18 7.05 12.30 -17.81
N LEU A 19 7.85 11.82 -18.77
CA LEU A 19 8.97 10.92 -18.52
C LEU A 19 10.09 11.63 -17.76
N GLY A 20 10.49 12.82 -18.20
CA GLY A 20 11.53 13.61 -17.54
C GLY A 20 11.14 14.05 -16.13
N PHE A 21 9.85 14.28 -15.88
CA PHE A 21 9.33 14.52 -14.55
C PHE A 21 9.36 13.26 -13.67
N LEU A 22 8.87 12.12 -14.17
CA LEU A 22 8.74 10.90 -13.36
C LEU A 22 10.06 10.21 -13.03
N LEU A 23 11.09 10.37 -13.85
CA LEU A 23 12.41 9.79 -13.60
C LEU A 23 13.27 10.60 -12.62
N GLN A 24 12.74 11.72 -12.12
CA GLN A 24 13.36 12.43 -11.00
C GLN A 24 13.08 11.68 -9.68
N GLU A 25 14.04 11.75 -8.76
CA GLU A 25 14.01 11.03 -7.48
C GLU A 25 12.71 11.29 -6.67
N LYS A 26 12.38 12.57 -6.42
CA LYS A 26 11.23 12.93 -5.57
C LYS A 26 9.87 12.55 -6.20
N PRO A 27 9.60 12.82 -7.48
CA PRO A 27 8.38 12.34 -8.15
C PRO A 27 8.27 10.81 -8.21
N ALA A 28 9.35 10.11 -8.55
CA ALA A 28 9.37 8.64 -8.56
C ALA A 28 9.02 8.09 -7.18
N HIS A 29 9.69 8.60 -6.14
CA HIS A 29 9.49 8.15 -4.77
C HIS A 29 8.07 8.48 -4.28
N ALA A 30 7.57 9.69 -4.53
CA ALA A 30 6.21 10.08 -4.18
C ALA A 30 5.15 9.14 -4.80
N LEU A 31 5.30 8.77 -6.07
CA LEU A 31 4.36 7.86 -6.74
C LEU A 31 4.35 6.47 -6.10
N LEU A 32 5.53 5.93 -5.77
CA LEU A 32 5.68 4.64 -5.09
C LEU A 32 5.16 4.69 -3.65
N THR A 33 5.40 5.77 -2.93
CA THR A 33 4.86 6.01 -1.58
C THR A 33 3.34 5.97 -1.59
N ILE A 34 2.68 6.72 -2.49
CA ILE A 34 1.21 6.68 -2.59
C ILE A 34 0.74 5.26 -2.96
N SER A 35 1.48 4.53 -3.79
CA SER A 35 1.17 3.13 -4.10
C SER A 35 1.22 2.18 -2.89
N ARG A 36 2.09 2.46 -1.91
CA ARG A 36 2.25 1.64 -0.69
C ARG A 36 1.18 1.95 0.35
N TYR A 37 0.92 3.23 0.59
CA TYR A 37 -0.04 3.68 1.61
C TYR A 37 -1.50 3.69 1.11
N GLY A 38 -1.73 3.74 -0.20
CA GLY A 38 -3.07 3.86 -0.78
C GLY A 38 -3.61 5.28 -0.65
N LYS A 39 -4.74 5.44 0.06
CA LYS A 39 -5.37 6.75 0.29
C LYS A 39 -4.64 7.46 1.42
N THR A 40 -3.96 8.57 1.12
CA THR A 40 -3.08 9.27 2.08
C THR A 40 -3.19 10.80 1.97
N TYR A 41 -2.38 11.54 2.73
CA TYR A 41 -2.36 13.00 2.81
C TYR A 41 -1.03 13.59 2.31
N ALA A 42 -1.06 14.82 1.82
CA ALA A 42 0.13 15.52 1.32
C ALA A 42 1.23 15.64 2.39
N SER A 43 0.86 15.83 3.66
CA SER A 43 1.80 15.91 4.78
C SER A 43 2.57 14.60 4.99
N VAL A 44 1.89 13.46 4.89
CA VAL A 44 2.53 12.14 4.98
C VAL A 44 3.50 11.97 3.82
N ILE A 45 3.09 12.29 2.59
CA ILE A 45 3.95 12.18 1.40
C ILE A 45 5.18 13.10 1.53
N ALA A 46 5.02 14.33 2.03
CA ALA A 46 6.12 15.26 2.24
C ALA A 46 7.18 14.71 3.21
N ARG A 47 6.72 14.08 4.30
CA ARG A 47 7.56 13.42 5.30
C ARG A 47 8.31 12.23 4.70
N GLU A 48 7.60 11.29 4.06
CA GLU A 48 8.20 10.08 3.49
C GLU A 48 9.20 10.36 2.35
N VAL A 49 8.93 11.39 1.54
CA VAL A 49 9.78 11.78 0.40
C VAL A 49 10.89 12.75 0.82
N ASN A 50 10.98 13.11 2.12
CA ASN A 50 11.95 14.08 2.65
C ASN A 50 11.97 15.39 1.86
N THR A 51 10.80 16.01 1.69
CA THR A 51 10.67 17.27 0.97
C THR A 51 9.76 18.26 1.69
N THR A 52 9.94 19.55 1.41
CA THR A 52 9.05 20.56 1.98
C THR A 52 7.61 20.35 1.51
N PHE A 53 6.65 20.70 2.37
CA PHE A 53 5.23 20.59 2.06
C PHE A 53 4.87 21.31 0.75
N ALA A 54 5.32 22.56 0.58
CA ALA A 54 5.08 23.32 -0.64
C ALA A 54 5.63 22.63 -1.90
N HIS A 55 6.81 22.00 -1.81
CA HIS A 55 7.38 21.26 -2.94
C HIS A 55 6.60 19.98 -3.22
N SER A 56 6.16 19.24 -2.19
CA SER A 56 5.33 18.05 -2.35
C SER A 56 4.01 18.36 -3.06
N VAL A 57 3.33 19.45 -2.68
CA VAL A 57 2.08 19.88 -3.32
C VAL A 57 2.30 20.20 -4.80
N ARG A 58 3.44 20.83 -5.17
CA ARG A 58 3.77 21.06 -6.58
C ARG A 58 3.95 19.76 -7.37
N ILE A 59 4.62 18.77 -6.78
CA ILE A 59 4.78 17.43 -7.38
C ILE A 59 3.39 16.80 -7.59
N LEU A 60 2.55 16.82 -6.56
CA LEU A 60 1.22 16.21 -6.58
C LEU A 60 0.30 16.86 -7.61
N ASN A 61 0.25 18.19 -7.67
CA ASN A 61 -0.52 18.92 -8.68
C ASN A 61 -0.05 18.60 -10.12
N ARG A 62 1.22 18.26 -10.31
CA ARG A 62 1.77 17.88 -11.61
C ARG A 62 1.44 16.42 -11.95
N MET A 63 1.50 15.52 -10.96
CA MET A 63 1.00 14.14 -11.10
C MET A 63 -0.50 14.08 -11.42
N GLU A 64 -1.30 14.96 -10.82
CA GLU A 64 -2.73 15.08 -11.07
C GLU A 64 -3.01 15.53 -12.50
N ARG A 65 -2.26 16.55 -12.99
CA ARG A 65 -2.29 16.97 -14.40
C ARG A 65 -1.96 15.84 -15.38
N TYR A 66 -1.05 14.94 -15.01
CA TYR A 66 -0.74 13.74 -15.80
C TYR A 66 -1.75 12.59 -15.62
N GLY A 67 -2.75 12.76 -14.74
CA GLY A 67 -3.78 11.76 -14.45
C GLY A 67 -3.25 10.54 -13.68
N LEU A 68 -2.16 10.71 -12.92
CA LEU A 68 -1.55 9.64 -12.12
C LEU A 68 -2.17 9.55 -10.72
N VAL A 69 -2.57 10.69 -10.16
CA VAL A 69 -3.19 10.79 -8.84
C VAL A 69 -4.51 11.54 -8.94
N ALA A 70 -5.41 11.27 -8.01
CA ALA A 70 -6.62 12.05 -7.78
C ALA A 70 -6.54 12.70 -6.41
N CYS A 71 -6.74 14.03 -6.38
CA CYS A 71 -6.83 14.80 -5.15
C CYS A 71 -8.31 15.02 -4.82
N GLY A 72 -8.81 14.41 -3.75
CA GLY A 72 -10.18 14.60 -3.29
C GLY A 72 -10.34 15.90 -2.49
N GLN A 73 -11.29 16.74 -2.87
CA GLN A 73 -11.70 17.93 -2.09
C GLN A 73 -12.88 17.59 -1.19
N ASP A 74 -12.93 18.20 0.00
CA ASP A 74 -14.14 18.19 0.82
C ASP A 74 -14.99 19.43 0.55
N SER A 75 -16.30 19.22 0.43
CA SER A 75 -17.30 20.23 0.06
C SER A 75 -17.38 21.43 1.02
N ASN A 76 -16.75 21.36 2.20
CA ASN A 76 -16.87 22.36 3.26
C ASN A 76 -15.66 23.28 3.45
N ASP A 77 -14.49 23.03 2.84
CA ASP A 77 -13.29 23.88 3.08
C ASP A 77 -12.37 24.02 1.84
N GLY A 78 -12.67 23.37 0.71
CA GLY A 78 -11.87 23.50 -0.53
C GLY A 78 -10.43 22.98 -0.43
N ARG A 79 -10.03 22.41 0.71
CA ARG A 79 -8.72 21.79 0.94
C ARG A 79 -8.74 20.33 0.49
N VAL A 80 -7.66 19.89 -0.16
CA VAL A 80 -7.47 18.49 -0.55
C VAL A 80 -7.38 17.63 0.71
N LYS A 81 -8.41 16.81 0.99
CA LYS A 81 -8.41 15.91 2.15
C LYS A 81 -7.69 14.60 1.87
N PHE A 82 -7.52 14.17 0.63
CA PHE A 82 -6.80 12.92 0.39
C PHE A 82 -6.25 12.84 -1.03
N ILE A 83 -5.22 12.02 -1.17
CA ILE A 83 -4.52 11.72 -2.41
C ILE A 83 -4.52 10.21 -2.58
N GLU A 84 -4.87 9.76 -3.78
CA GLU A 84 -4.83 8.35 -4.14
C GLU A 84 -4.38 8.17 -5.59
N LEU A 85 -3.85 6.99 -5.93
CA LEU A 85 -3.52 6.67 -7.32
C LEU A 85 -4.78 6.42 -8.15
N THR A 86 -4.82 7.01 -9.35
CA THR A 86 -5.80 6.62 -10.37
C THR A 86 -5.52 5.20 -10.88
N HIS A 87 -6.42 4.65 -11.69
CA HIS A 87 -6.16 3.38 -12.37
C HIS A 87 -4.86 3.40 -13.19
N ARG A 88 -4.63 4.50 -13.92
CA ARG A 88 -3.40 4.73 -14.70
C ARG A 88 -2.19 4.86 -13.78
N GLY A 89 -2.30 5.63 -12.68
CA GLY A 89 -1.23 5.78 -11.69
C GLY A 89 -0.76 4.46 -11.10
N LYS A 90 -1.69 3.54 -10.79
CA LYS A 90 -1.37 2.20 -10.29
C LYS A 90 -0.57 1.37 -11.30
N GLN A 91 -0.89 1.47 -12.58
CA GLN A 91 -0.14 0.77 -13.63
C GLN A 91 1.28 1.33 -13.76
N VAL A 92 1.41 2.67 -13.77
CA VAL A 92 2.71 3.35 -13.86
C VAL A 92 3.58 3.05 -12.64
N ALA A 93 3.02 3.12 -11.43
CA ALA A 93 3.74 2.78 -10.20
C ALA A 93 4.25 1.33 -10.22
N GLY A 94 3.43 0.38 -10.71
CA GLY A 94 3.84 -1.01 -10.85
C GLY A 94 4.97 -1.22 -11.88
N ALA A 95 4.92 -0.49 -13.00
CA ALA A 95 6.00 -0.51 -13.99
C ALA A 95 7.29 0.10 -13.45
N LEU A 96 7.19 1.22 -12.73
CA LEU A 96 8.32 1.89 -12.08
C LEU A 96 8.97 1.00 -11.01
N GLN A 97 8.17 0.32 -10.18
CA GLN A 97 8.68 -0.65 -9.21
C GLN A 97 9.40 -1.81 -9.91
N SER A 98 8.82 -2.33 -11.00
CA SER A 98 9.45 -3.42 -11.77
C SER A 98 10.77 -3.00 -12.40
N LEU A 99 10.88 -1.75 -12.85
CA LEU A 99 12.11 -1.16 -13.35
C LEU A 99 13.18 -1.10 -12.25
N LEU A 100 12.83 -0.58 -11.07
CA LEU A 100 13.75 -0.53 -9.92
C LEU A 100 14.22 -1.91 -9.49
N ASP A 101 13.30 -2.88 -9.37
CA ASP A 101 13.64 -4.25 -9.01
C ASP A 101 14.64 -4.86 -10.01
N SER A 102 14.47 -4.56 -11.30
CA SER A 102 15.36 -5.05 -12.37
C SER A 102 16.75 -4.41 -12.31
N ILE A 103 16.83 -3.11 -11.96
CA ILE A 103 18.11 -2.39 -11.80
C ILE A 103 18.84 -2.87 -10.54
N GLU A 104 18.12 -3.08 -9.44
CA GLU A 104 18.68 -3.49 -8.14
C GLU A 104 18.99 -5.00 -8.07
N GLY A 105 18.71 -5.77 -9.13
CA GLY A 105 18.90 -7.22 -9.16
C GLY A 105 17.98 -7.97 -8.19
N LYS A 106 16.92 -7.33 -7.69
CA LYS A 106 15.92 -7.97 -6.83
C LYS A 106 15.07 -8.90 -7.70
N LYS A 107 15.10 -10.21 -7.40
CA LYS A 107 14.26 -11.19 -8.12
C LYS A 107 12.79 -10.80 -7.97
N GLN A 108 12.10 -10.65 -9.11
CA GLN A 108 10.66 -10.42 -9.15
C GLN A 108 9.93 -11.49 -8.31
N PRO A 109 8.99 -11.12 -7.43
CA PRO A 109 8.05 -12.06 -6.86
C PRO A 109 7.00 -12.38 -7.93
N GLU A 110 7.37 -13.12 -8.99
CA GLU A 110 6.45 -13.65 -10.01
C GLU A 110 5.35 -14.54 -9.39
N GLU A 111 5.51 -14.93 -8.12
CA GLU A 111 4.48 -15.52 -7.27
C GLU A 111 3.25 -14.61 -7.04
N ARG A 112 3.41 -13.28 -7.05
CA ARG A 112 2.31 -12.31 -6.85
C ARG A 112 1.38 -12.21 -8.05
N LYS A 113 1.89 -12.38 -9.28
CA LYS A 113 1.05 -12.41 -10.50
C LYS A 113 0.29 -13.74 -10.62
N ARG A 114 0.92 -14.86 -10.22
CA ARG A 114 0.23 -16.15 -10.10
C ARG A 114 -0.93 -16.07 -9.09
N LYS A 115 -0.74 -15.42 -7.93
CA LYS A 115 -1.82 -15.14 -6.97
C LYS A 115 -2.94 -14.25 -7.55
N ARG A 116 -2.65 -13.19 -8.31
CA ARG A 116 -3.70 -12.35 -8.95
C ARG A 116 -4.51 -13.08 -10.02
N ARG A 117 -3.92 -14.04 -10.76
CA ARG A 117 -4.63 -14.86 -11.75
C ARG A 117 -5.48 -15.95 -11.09
N THR A 118 -5.08 -16.50 -9.95
CA THR A 118 -5.93 -17.39 -9.15
C THR A 118 -7.05 -16.61 -8.45
N LEU A 119 -6.80 -15.40 -7.94
CA LEU A 119 -7.81 -14.50 -7.33
C LEU A 119 -8.91 -14.08 -8.31
N LYS A 120 -8.59 -13.66 -9.55
CA LYS A 120 -9.63 -13.34 -10.56
C LYS A 120 -10.47 -14.55 -11.00
N ARG A 121 -9.91 -15.77 -10.90
CA ARG A 121 -10.62 -17.03 -11.18
C ARG A 121 -11.50 -17.44 -9.97
N HIS A 122 -11.11 -17.04 -8.76
CA HIS A 122 -11.90 -17.21 -7.54
C HIS A 122 -13.05 -16.21 -7.45
N GLU A 123 -12.85 -14.94 -7.80
CA GLU A 123 -13.90 -13.90 -7.79
C GLU A 123 -15.09 -14.21 -8.74
N ARG A 124 -14.84 -14.91 -9.85
CA ARG A 124 -15.92 -15.41 -10.74
C ARG A 124 -16.67 -16.61 -10.18
N ARG A 125 -16.04 -17.40 -9.30
CA ARG A 125 -16.68 -18.52 -8.57
C ARG A 125 -17.36 -18.05 -7.28
N GLU A 126 -16.87 -16.99 -6.62
CA GLU A 126 -17.44 -16.41 -5.40
C GLU A 126 -18.77 -15.68 -5.60
N LYS A 127 -19.12 -15.28 -6.82
CA LYS A 127 -20.45 -14.72 -7.10
C LYS A 127 -21.57 -15.75 -7.04
N LEU A 128 -21.25 -17.05 -6.96
CA LEU A 128 -22.25 -18.12 -6.95
C LEU A 128 -22.53 -18.66 -5.54
N ASP A 129 -21.56 -18.71 -4.61
CA ASP A 129 -21.78 -19.38 -3.32
C ASP A 129 -21.13 -18.67 -2.11
N GLY A 130 -21.96 -18.03 -1.26
CA GLY A 130 -21.74 -17.97 0.20
C GLY A 130 -20.77 -16.91 0.78
N LYS A 131 -21.34 -15.76 1.21
CA LYS A 131 -20.74 -14.62 1.95
C LYS A 131 -19.95 -14.92 3.25
N GLY A 132 -19.80 -16.17 3.67
CA GLY A 132 -19.21 -16.54 4.97
C GLY A 132 -17.79 -17.11 4.94
N LYS A 133 -17.31 -17.62 3.79
CA LYS A 133 -15.99 -18.32 3.73
C LYS A 133 -14.81 -17.42 3.39
N SER A 134 -15.08 -16.25 2.79
CA SER A 134 -14.04 -15.34 2.28
C SER A 134 -13.33 -14.54 3.37
N ARG A 135 -13.93 -14.35 4.54
CA ARG A 135 -13.32 -13.64 5.68
C ARG A 135 -12.30 -14.52 6.40
N ASP A 136 -12.68 -15.74 6.77
CA ASP A 136 -11.81 -16.72 7.44
C ASP A 136 -10.47 -16.92 6.67
N MET A 137 -10.51 -17.07 5.33
CA MET A 137 -9.30 -17.27 4.51
C MET A 137 -8.43 -16.02 4.37
N ALA A 138 -9.02 -14.82 4.34
CA ALA A 138 -8.26 -13.57 4.27
C ALA A 138 -7.54 -13.26 5.59
N LEU A 139 -8.14 -13.71 6.69
CA LEU A 139 -7.60 -13.56 8.03
C LEU A 139 -6.36 -14.45 8.23
N ASP A 140 -6.47 -15.76 7.96
CA ASP A 140 -5.34 -16.69 8.11
C ASP A 140 -4.12 -16.22 7.30
N SER A 141 -4.33 -15.79 6.04
CA SER A 141 -3.26 -15.25 5.20
C SER A 141 -2.62 -13.97 5.73
N LEU A 142 -3.34 -13.18 6.54
CA LEU A 142 -2.83 -11.95 7.14
C LEU A 142 -2.03 -12.25 8.43
N LEU A 143 -2.40 -13.28 9.21
CA LEU A 143 -1.59 -13.76 10.33
C LEU A 143 -0.28 -14.36 9.86
N ASP A 144 -0.33 -15.20 8.83
CA ASP A 144 0.87 -15.82 8.29
C ASP A 144 1.83 -14.74 7.77
N GLY A 145 1.30 -13.76 7.03
CA GLY A 145 2.11 -12.64 6.53
C GLY A 145 2.70 -11.76 7.63
N LEU A 146 2.00 -11.58 8.76
CA LEU A 146 2.56 -10.84 9.90
C LEU A 146 3.59 -11.69 10.67
N GLY A 147 3.38 -13.01 10.78
CA GLY A 147 4.35 -13.92 11.36
C GLY A 147 5.65 -13.95 10.59
N ASP A 148 5.60 -14.01 9.27
CA ASP A 148 6.78 -13.94 8.40
C ASP A 148 7.52 -12.60 8.52
N GLU A 149 6.76 -11.50 8.65
CA GLU A 149 7.31 -10.15 8.84
C GLU A 149 8.06 -10.01 10.18
N LEU A 150 7.54 -10.64 11.24
CA LEU A 150 8.12 -10.58 12.60
C LEU A 150 9.27 -11.57 12.78
N ALA A 151 9.24 -12.74 12.14
CA ALA A 151 10.26 -13.78 12.28
C ALA A 151 11.66 -13.36 11.77
N GLY A 152 11.72 -12.36 10.89
CA GLY A 152 12.98 -11.82 10.35
C GLY A 152 13.50 -10.57 11.06
N ARG A 153 12.88 -10.16 12.17
CA ARG A 153 13.21 -8.92 12.88
C ARG A 153 13.84 -9.23 14.22
N ASP A 154 14.80 -8.39 14.63
CA ASP A 154 15.43 -8.44 15.96
C ASP A 154 14.85 -7.39 16.92
N TYR A 155 14.20 -6.36 16.37
CA TYR A 155 13.65 -5.22 17.11
C TYR A 155 12.43 -4.62 16.41
N LEU A 156 11.53 -4.03 17.18
CA LEU A 156 10.41 -3.20 16.71
C LEU A 156 10.40 -1.86 17.43
N ASP A 157 10.38 -0.77 16.67
CA ASP A 157 10.14 0.56 17.24
C ASP A 157 8.67 0.74 17.70
N ASP A 158 8.38 1.87 18.36
CA ASP A 158 7.04 2.20 18.87
C ASP A 158 5.98 2.20 17.76
N GLU A 159 6.29 2.70 16.56
CA GLU A 159 5.34 2.83 15.46
C GLU A 159 5.03 1.45 14.84
N GLU A 160 6.07 0.64 14.65
CA GLU A 160 5.97 -0.72 14.13
C GLU A 160 5.23 -1.66 15.11
N TYR A 161 5.53 -1.55 16.41
CA TYR A 161 4.83 -2.27 17.46
C TYR A 161 3.33 -1.93 17.47
N VAL A 162 2.99 -0.63 17.50
CA VAL A 162 1.58 -0.20 17.50
C VAL A 162 0.86 -0.63 16.23
N SER A 163 1.54 -0.59 15.08
CA SER A 163 1.00 -1.07 13.79
C SER A 163 0.70 -2.58 13.83
N ALA A 164 1.64 -3.40 14.31
CA ALA A 164 1.46 -4.83 14.45
C ALA A 164 0.31 -5.18 15.42
N MET A 165 0.22 -4.50 16.56
CA MET A 165 -0.85 -4.70 17.54
C MET A 165 -2.24 -4.32 16.99
N ARG A 166 -2.34 -3.22 16.22
CA ARG A 166 -3.58 -2.85 15.52
C ARG A 166 -3.98 -3.90 14.49
N ARG A 167 -3.01 -4.48 13.79
CA ARG A 167 -3.25 -5.57 12.82
C ARG A 167 -3.72 -6.84 13.53
N LEU A 168 -3.24 -7.15 14.73
CA LEU A 168 -3.61 -8.35 15.52
C LEU A 168 -4.98 -8.25 16.24
N ALA A 169 -5.47 -7.04 16.53
CA ALA A 169 -6.71 -6.84 17.28
C ALA A 169 -7.98 -7.49 16.67
N PRO A 170 -8.21 -7.50 15.34
CA PRO A 170 -9.39 -8.13 14.73
C PRO A 170 -9.47 -9.64 14.96
N PHE A 171 -8.32 -10.31 15.02
CA PHE A 171 -8.23 -11.77 15.14
C PHE A 171 -8.75 -12.29 16.48
N ARG A 172 -8.53 -11.53 17.57
CA ARG A 172 -9.09 -11.83 18.88
C ARG A 172 -10.62 -11.79 18.87
N ARG A 173 -11.18 -10.81 18.17
CA ARG A 173 -12.64 -10.67 18.02
C ARG A 173 -13.20 -11.82 17.20
N GLU A 174 -12.50 -12.23 16.16
CA GLU A 174 -12.93 -13.33 15.30
C GLU A 174 -12.82 -14.69 15.99
N ALA A 175 -11.78 -14.92 16.80
CA ALA A 175 -11.68 -16.11 17.64
C ALA A 175 -12.87 -16.21 18.62
N ALA A 176 -13.28 -15.08 19.22
CA ALA A 176 -14.46 -15.04 20.08
C ALA A 176 -15.77 -15.36 19.32
N LEU A 177 -15.93 -14.84 18.10
CA LEU A 177 -17.07 -15.15 17.23
C LEU A 177 -17.09 -16.63 16.82
N LEU A 178 -15.93 -17.19 16.47
CA LEU A 178 -15.80 -18.62 16.10
C LEU A 178 -16.14 -19.52 17.30
N ALA A 179 -15.72 -19.15 18.50
CA ALA A 179 -16.08 -19.86 19.73
C ALA A 179 -17.60 -19.83 19.97
N ALA A 180 -18.23 -18.67 19.81
CA ALA A 180 -19.68 -18.50 19.93
C ALA A 180 -20.46 -19.31 18.88
N SER A 181 -19.91 -19.46 17.66
CA SER A 181 -20.51 -20.25 16.58
C SER A 181 -20.32 -21.78 16.69
N GLY A 182 -19.72 -22.27 17.78
CA GLY A 182 -19.50 -23.70 18.04
C GLY A 182 -18.26 -24.30 17.38
N LYS A 183 -17.47 -23.52 16.63
CA LYS A 183 -16.21 -23.95 15.98
C LYS A 183 -15.02 -23.90 16.96
N LYS A 184 -15.12 -24.62 18.09
CA LYS A 184 -14.17 -24.51 19.22
C LYS A 184 -12.70 -24.77 18.86
N SER A 185 -12.42 -25.77 18.01
CA SER A 185 -11.04 -26.10 17.61
C SER A 185 -10.39 -24.98 16.79
N LYS A 186 -11.11 -24.43 15.81
CA LYS A 186 -10.64 -23.31 14.99
C LYS A 186 -10.48 -22.03 15.81
N ALA A 187 -11.44 -21.73 16.68
CA ALA A 187 -11.35 -20.60 17.59
C ALA A 187 -10.11 -20.66 18.49
N SER A 188 -9.85 -21.84 19.07
CA SER A 188 -8.68 -22.06 19.92
C SER A 188 -7.37 -21.94 19.15
N ALA A 189 -7.29 -22.47 17.93
CA ALA A 189 -6.10 -22.35 17.09
C ALA A 189 -5.80 -20.89 16.70
N LEU A 190 -6.84 -20.15 16.29
CA LEU A 190 -6.73 -18.74 15.90
C LEU A 190 -6.30 -17.86 17.08
N ASP A 191 -6.91 -18.08 18.25
CA ASP A 191 -6.59 -17.32 19.46
C ASP A 191 -5.16 -17.61 19.94
N LYS A 192 -4.74 -18.89 19.90
CA LYS A 192 -3.37 -19.29 20.24
C LYS A 192 -2.36 -18.58 19.33
N ARG A 193 -2.56 -18.64 18.01
CA ARG A 193 -1.65 -18.03 17.04
C ARG A 193 -1.58 -16.51 17.18
N THR A 194 -2.73 -15.87 17.42
CA THR A 194 -2.79 -14.42 17.66
C THR A 194 -2.01 -14.04 18.92
N ARG A 195 -2.11 -14.83 20.00
CA ARG A 195 -1.36 -14.62 21.25
C ARG A 195 0.15 -14.78 21.06
N GLU A 196 0.58 -15.82 20.36
CA GLU A 196 2.01 -16.02 20.01
C GLU A 196 2.60 -14.81 19.29
N LEU A 197 1.87 -14.24 18.31
CA LEU A 197 2.35 -13.08 17.56
C LEU A 197 2.37 -11.79 18.40
N MET A 198 1.39 -11.58 19.28
CA MET A 198 1.41 -10.44 20.20
C MET A 198 2.59 -10.52 21.17
N GLU A 199 2.86 -11.71 21.71
CA GLU A 199 4.00 -11.94 22.60
C GLU A 199 5.33 -11.72 21.87
N LEU A 200 5.44 -12.18 20.62
CA LEU A 200 6.61 -11.90 19.78
C LEU A 200 6.78 -10.40 19.52
N CYS A 201 5.71 -9.67 19.21
CA CYS A 201 5.74 -8.21 19.08
C CYS A 201 6.25 -7.53 20.36
N GLU A 202 5.77 -7.96 21.53
CA GLU A 202 6.21 -7.42 22.81
C GLU A 202 7.68 -7.72 23.09
N GLN A 203 8.15 -8.95 22.83
CA GLN A 203 9.55 -9.34 23.00
C GLN A 203 10.47 -8.52 22.08
N LEU A 204 10.10 -8.38 20.81
CA LEU A 204 10.86 -7.59 19.83
C LEU A 204 10.89 -6.10 20.20
N HIS A 205 9.78 -5.58 20.73
CA HIS A 205 9.70 -4.19 21.15
C HIS A 205 10.53 -3.90 22.42
N ARG A 206 10.57 -4.85 23.36
CA ARG A 206 11.42 -4.76 24.56
C ARG A 206 12.91 -5.04 24.27
N GLY A 207 13.24 -5.57 23.09
CA GLY A 207 14.59 -5.99 22.74
C GLY A 207 15.04 -7.29 23.42
N ASP A 208 14.08 -8.10 23.90
CA ASP A 208 14.35 -9.32 24.68
C ASP A 208 14.67 -10.55 23.80
N VAL A 209 14.57 -10.41 22.46
CA VAL A 209 14.71 -11.53 21.50
C VAL A 209 16.17 -11.96 21.28
N THR A 210 17.15 -11.13 21.65
CA THR A 210 18.56 -11.51 21.61
C THR A 210 19.31 -11.03 22.84
N GLY A 211 19.90 -11.97 23.58
CA GLY A 211 20.87 -11.71 24.64
C GLY A 211 22.18 -11.12 24.11
N ARG A 212 22.15 -9.86 23.66
CA ARG A 212 23.32 -9.00 23.49
C ARG A 212 23.00 -7.61 24.00
N ARG A 213 23.10 -7.46 25.32
CA ARG A 213 23.57 -6.20 25.91
C ARG A 213 25.08 -6.15 25.71
N THR A 214 25.55 -5.24 24.87
CA THR A 214 26.85 -4.57 25.03
C THR A 214 26.67 -3.14 24.58
#